data_AF-A0A0C1EUN2-F1
#
_entry.id   AF-A0A0C1EUN2-F1
#
_cell.length_a   1.000
_cell.length_b   1.000
_cell.length_c   1.000
_cell.angle_alpha   90.00
_cell.angle_beta   90.00
_cell.angle_gamma   90.00
#
_symmetry.space_group_name_H-M   'P 1'
#
loop_
_entity.id
_entity.type
_entity.pdbx_description
1 polymer ?
#
loop_
_entity_poly.entity_id
_entity_poly.type
_entity_poly.pdbx_seq_one_letter_code
_entity_poly.pdbx_strand_id
1 'polypeptide(L)'
;MKIAYEKHPVSKERKVELRGQGFKIIDARFDPDRKDGVAEQEPQSREEIAKLPKPAVVKWLKARGVEKPEGSVAELRDQLAELMFPNA
;
A
#
# COMPACT_ATOMS: atom_id res chain seq x y z
N MET A 1 -6.02 18.86 19.67
CA MET A 1 -6.91 18.88 18.50
C MET A 1 -6.98 17.46 17.96
N LYS A 2 -8.16 16.86 17.83
CA LYS A 2 -8.26 15.45 17.39
C LYS A 2 -8.30 15.39 15.85
N ILE A 3 -7.54 14.47 15.26
CA ILE A 3 -7.48 14.30 13.80
C ILE A 3 -8.18 12.98 13.45
N ALA A 4 -9.04 13.03 12.43
CA ALA A 4 -9.66 11.86 11.84
C ALA A 4 -9.06 11.64 10.45
N TYR A 5 -8.42 10.48 10.26
CA TYR A 5 -7.79 10.06 9.02
C TYR A 5 -8.79 9.22 8.21
N GLU A 6 -9.34 9.78 7.13
CA GLU A 6 -10.38 9.15 6.31
C GLU A 6 -9.95 9.11 4.84
N LYS A 7 -10.31 8.04 4.11
CA LYS A 7 -9.98 7.91 2.68
C LYS A 7 -10.74 8.97 1.86
N HIS A 8 -10.03 9.75 1.04
CA HIS A 8 -10.66 10.71 0.15
C HIS A 8 -11.25 10.00 -1.10
N PRO A 9 -12.46 10.39 -1.57
CA PRO A 9 -13.34 11.42 -1.03
C PRO A 9 -14.18 10.97 0.16
N VAL A 10 -14.27 11.84 1.18
CA VAL A 10 -15.14 11.62 2.34
C VAL A 10 -16.54 12.14 2.05
N SER A 11 -17.56 11.31 2.32
CA SER A 11 -18.98 11.66 2.14
C SER A 11 -19.39 12.87 2.98
N LYS A 12 -20.45 13.57 2.58
CA LYS A 12 -20.90 14.78 3.31
C LYS A 12 -21.35 14.46 4.73
N GLU A 13 -22.12 13.39 4.93
CA GLU A 13 -22.63 12.95 6.23
C GLU A 13 -21.49 12.65 7.21
N ARG A 14 -20.50 11.87 6.75
CA ARG A 14 -19.32 11.52 7.55
C ARG A 14 -18.52 12.76 7.96
N LYS A 15 -18.38 13.72 7.06
CA LYS A 15 -17.72 14.99 7.37
C LYS A 15 -18.48 15.84 8.40
N VAL A 16 -19.81 15.81 8.39
CA VAL A 16 -20.64 16.52 9.37
C VAL A 16 -20.48 15.90 10.74
N GLU A 17 -20.53 14.56 10.82
CA GLU A 17 -20.33 13.82 12.08
C GLU A 17 -18.96 14.12 12.70
N LEU A 18 -17.88 13.99 11.91
CA LEU A 18 -16.51 14.20 12.38
C LEU A 18 -16.27 15.65 12.81
N ARG A 19 -16.80 16.63 12.07
CA ARG A 19 -16.71 18.05 12.46
C ARG A 19 -17.55 18.36 13.70
N GLY A 20 -18.73 17.75 13.83
CA GLY A 20 -19.59 17.89 15.01
C GLY A 20 -18.91 17.36 16.28
N GLN A 21 -18.08 16.34 16.15
CA GLN A 21 -17.23 15.82 17.23
C GLN A 21 -15.92 16.62 17.44
N GLY A 22 -15.68 17.67 16.65
CA GLY A 22 -14.50 18.54 16.75
C GLY A 22 -13.23 17.98 16.12
N PHE A 23 -13.33 17.01 15.20
CA PHE A 23 -12.18 16.46 14.50
C PHE A 23 -11.76 17.31 13.29
N LYS A 24 -10.45 17.40 13.08
CA LYS A 24 -9.87 17.84 11.80
C LYS A 24 -9.76 16.62 10.88
N ILE A 25 -10.39 16.70 9.71
CA ILE A 25 -10.42 15.60 8.73
C ILE A 25 -9.19 15.73 7.83
N ILE A 26 -8.34 14.72 7.83
CA ILE A 26 -7.14 14.63 6.98
C ILE A 26 -7.27 13.36 6.13
N ASP A 27 -6.74 13.38 4.91
CA ASP A 27 -6.70 12.18 4.08
C ASP A 27 -5.89 11.09 4.80
N ALA A 28 -6.43 9.87 4.82
CA ALA A 28 -5.77 8.74 5.44
C ALA A 28 -4.33 8.53 4.96
N ARG A 29 -3.93 8.99 3.76
CA ARG A 29 -2.56 8.87 3.26
C ARG A 29 -1.52 9.66 4.07
N PHE A 30 -1.95 10.64 4.85
CA PHE A 30 -1.09 11.44 5.73
C PHE A 30 -1.11 11.00 7.19
N ASP A 31 -1.72 9.86 7.47
CA ASP A 31 -1.68 9.28 8.81
C ASP A 31 -0.24 8.83 9.13
N PRO A 32 0.39 9.35 10.21
CA PRO A 32 1.76 9.00 10.58
C PRO A 32 1.90 7.57 11.13
N ASP A 33 0.82 7.01 11.68
CA ASP A 33 0.78 5.63 12.18
C ASP A 33 0.41 4.63 11.07
N ARG A 34 0.03 5.16 9.91
CA ARG A 34 -0.30 4.36 8.75
C ARG A 34 0.94 3.65 8.23
N LYS A 35 0.91 2.32 8.37
CA LYS A 35 1.95 1.40 7.88
C LYS A 35 1.98 1.28 6.36
N ASP A 36 1.55 2.30 5.61
CA ASP A 36 1.51 2.32 4.14
C ASP A 36 2.86 2.60 3.49
N GLY A 37 3.95 2.32 4.19
CA GLY A 37 5.19 1.94 3.52
C GLY A 37 5.10 0.57 2.85
N VAL A 38 4.06 -0.23 3.13
CA VAL A 38 3.84 -1.52 2.48
C VAL A 38 2.63 -1.36 1.57
N ALA A 39 2.85 -1.14 0.28
CA ALA A 39 1.76 -1.02 -0.70
C ALA A 39 0.74 -2.16 -0.50
N GLU A 40 -0.45 -1.81 -0.02
CA GLU A 40 -1.56 -2.77 0.15
C GLU A 40 -2.23 -3.08 -1.17
N GLN A 41 -2.05 -2.22 -2.17
CA GLN A 41 -2.56 -2.42 -3.52
C GLN A 41 -1.64 -3.39 -4.26
N GLU A 42 -2.26 -4.35 -4.95
CA GLU A 42 -1.52 -5.21 -5.87
C GLU A 42 -0.90 -4.37 -6.98
N PRO A 43 0.41 -4.52 -7.25
CA PRO A 43 1.04 -3.79 -8.32
C PRO A 43 0.39 -4.19 -9.65
N GLN A 44 -0.08 -3.22 -10.43
CA GLN A 44 -0.75 -3.43 -11.71
C GLN A 44 0.22 -3.41 -12.89
N SER A 45 1.48 -3.02 -12.67
CA SER A 45 2.52 -3.06 -13.69
C SER A 45 3.90 -3.42 -13.13
N ARG A 46 4.81 -3.83 -14.01
CA ARG A 46 6.23 -4.05 -13.68
C ARG A 46 6.89 -2.78 -13.12
N GLU A 47 6.48 -1.61 -13.58
CA GLU A 47 7.00 -0.32 -13.10
C GLU A 47 6.57 -0.03 -11.65
N GLU A 48 5.37 -0.45 -11.26
CA GLU A 48 4.92 -0.38 -9.87
C GLU A 48 5.73 -1.33 -8.99
N ILE A 49 5.98 -2.56 -9.46
CA ILE A 49 6.87 -3.52 -8.78
C ILE A 49 8.27 -2.92 -8.58
N ALA A 50 8.81 -2.22 -9.58
CA ALA A 50 10.11 -1.55 -9.50
C ALA A 50 10.17 -0.46 -8.40
N LYS A 51 9.03 0.12 -8.02
CA LYS A 51 8.93 1.13 -6.95
C LYS A 51 8.62 0.53 -5.59
N LEU A 52 8.23 -0.76 -5.51
CA LEU A 52 7.87 -1.40 -4.25
C LEU A 52 9.08 -1.58 -3.32
N PRO A 53 8.96 -1.25 -2.03
CA PRO A 53 10.02 -1.52 -1.06
C PRO A 53 10.14 -3.02 -0.78
N LYS A 54 11.34 -3.48 -0.40
CA LYS A 54 11.65 -4.88 -0.08
C LYS A 54 10.55 -5.60 0.75
N PRO A 55 10.03 -5.05 1.87
CA PRO A 55 8.98 -5.71 2.63
C PRO A 55 7.68 -5.95 1.84
N ALA A 56 7.30 -5.02 0.94
CA ALA A 56 6.12 -5.20 0.09
C ALA A 56 6.35 -6.31 -0.95
N VAL A 57 7.53 -6.33 -1.59
CA VAL A 57 7.89 -7.36 -2.57
C VAL A 57 7.89 -8.76 -1.93
N VAL A 58 8.50 -8.90 -0.74
CA VAL A 58 8.51 -10.15 0.04
C VAL A 58 7.10 -10.58 0.44
N LYS A 59 6.24 -9.65 0.85
CA LYS A 59 4.84 -9.93 1.18
C LYS A 59 4.10 -10.53 -0.03
N TRP A 60 4.25 -9.92 -1.20
CA TRP A 60 3.62 -10.40 -2.42
C TRP A 60 4.18 -11.76 -2.85
N LEU A 61 5.50 -11.94 -2.88
CA LEU A 61 6.14 -13.23 -3.20
C LEU A 61 5.66 -14.37 -2.29
N LYS A 62 5.57 -14.14 -0.98
CA LYS A 62 5.02 -15.11 -0.03
C LYS A 62 3.54 -15.41 -0.27
N ALA A 63 2.73 -14.38 -0.58
CA ALA A 63 1.32 -14.55 -0.91
C ALA A 63 1.12 -15.41 -2.18
N ARG A 64 2.12 -15.50 -3.05
CA ARG A 64 2.12 -16.33 -4.26
C ARG A 64 2.82 -17.69 -4.08
N GLY A 65 3.19 -18.05 -2.85
CA GLY A 65 3.76 -19.36 -2.51
C GLY A 65 5.29 -19.44 -2.52
N VAL A 66 6.00 -18.31 -2.64
CA VAL A 66 7.46 -18.29 -2.49
C VAL A 66 7.80 -18.18 -1.00
N GLU A 67 8.10 -19.31 -0.35
CA GLU A 67 8.33 -19.36 1.09
C GLU A 67 9.65 -18.70 1.53
N LYS A 68 10.66 -18.68 0.65
CA LYS A 68 11.98 -18.09 0.90
C LYS A 68 12.43 -17.16 -0.23
N PRO A 69 11.87 -15.94 -0.29
CA PRO A 69 12.38 -14.90 -1.17
C PRO A 69 13.68 -14.34 -0.55
N GLU A 70 14.80 -14.99 -0.84
CA GLU A 70 16.14 -14.57 -0.44
C GLU A 70 16.88 -14.00 -1.67
N GLY A 71 17.40 -12.78 -1.53
CA GLY A 71 18.05 -12.07 -2.63
C GLY A 71 18.10 -10.55 -2.43
N SER A 72 18.69 -9.88 -3.42
CA SER A 72 18.66 -8.43 -3.56
C SER A 72 17.25 -7.94 -3.90
N VAL A 73 16.97 -6.66 -3.62
CA VAL A 73 15.63 -6.09 -3.91
C VAL A 73 15.31 -6.15 -5.40
N ALA A 74 16.32 -6.06 -6.27
CA ALA A 74 16.15 -6.17 -7.72
C ALA A 74 15.68 -7.58 -8.10
N GLU A 75 16.37 -8.63 -7.67
CA GLU A 75 16.01 -10.02 -7.96
C GLU A 75 14.60 -10.37 -7.47
N LEU A 76 14.24 -9.90 -6.27
CA LEU A 76 12.90 -10.13 -5.73
C LEU A 76 11.81 -9.42 -6.55
N ARG A 77 12.11 -8.22 -7.06
CA ARG A 77 11.19 -7.47 -7.93
C ARG A 77 11.05 -8.15 -9.28
N ASP A 78 12.14 -8.61 -9.88
CA ASP A 78 12.12 -9.32 -11.15
C ASP A 78 11.35 -10.63 -11.03
N GLN A 79 11.58 -11.40 -9.96
CA GLN A 79 10.82 -12.62 -9.66
C GLN A 79 9.33 -12.35 -9.49
N LEU A 80 8.96 -11.28 -8.77
CA LEU A 80 7.57 -10.89 -8.61
C LEU A 80 6.96 -10.44 -9.94
N ALA A 81 7.72 -9.70 -10.75
CA ALA A 81 7.30 -9.21 -12.05
C ALA A 81 7.10 -10.35 -13.06
N GLU A 82 7.95 -11.37 -13.06
CA GLU A 82 7.83 -12.54 -13.92
C GLU A 82 6.64 -13.41 -13.52
N LEU A 83 6.37 -13.53 -12.21
CA LEU A 83 5.24 -14.30 -11.71
C LEU A 83 3.89 -13.60 -11.91
N MET A 84 3.85 -12.27 -11.88
CA MET A 84 2.62 -11.47 -12.09
C MET A 84 2.38 -11.08 -13.55
N PHE A 85 3.44 -10.79 -14.29
CA PHE A 85 3.39 -10.30 -15.67
C PHE A 85 4.35 -11.12 -16.53
N PRO A 86 4.08 -12.43 -16.75
CA PRO A 86 4.88 -13.22 -17.67
C PRO A 86 4.82 -12.56 -19.06
N ASN A 87 5.98 -12.34 -19.68
CA ASN A 87 6.03 -11.85 -21.06
C ASN A 87 5.42 -12.94 -21.95
N ALA A 88 4.30 -12.63 -22.60
CA ALA A 88 3.78 -13.41 -23.72
C ALA A 88 4.52 -13.03 -25.01
#